data_AF-A0A538E0H3-F1
#
_entry.id   AF-A0A538E0H3-F1
#
_cell.length_a   1.000
_cell.length_b   1.000
_cell.length_c   1.000
_cell.angle_alpha   90.00
_cell.angle_beta   90.00
_cell.angle_gamma   90.00
#
_symmetry.space_group_name_H-M   'P 1'
#
loop_
_entity.id
_entity.type
_entity.pdbx_description
1 polymer ?
#
loop_
_entity_poly.entity_id
_entity_poly.type
_entity_poly.pdbx_seq_one_letter_code
_entity_poly.pdbx_strand_id
1 'polypeptide(L)'
;VLVEHLRVEAGSLGEEGKGAQRLVDELERERTDARAVALAALSEDRYFALLDRLQESRAPALAARTSSSLAELWWAELRRTRRAFEKLGPDSSDSELHAARIRVKRARYAGELAAHELGRAGERFVNAAKRLQDVLGAHQDGLVAEERIAAFADRLEPAIANLLLERERARRERARRAWPNAWKKLEQRGRRAKP
;
A
#
# COMPACT_ATOMS: atom_id res chain seq x y z
N VAL A 1 -6.18 -9.92 1.66
CA VAL A 1 -5.44 -9.24 2.76
C VAL A 1 -6.40 -8.91 3.90
N LEU A 2 -7.38 -8.02 3.72
CA LEU A 2 -8.33 -7.66 4.79
C LEU A 2 -9.06 -8.88 5.39
N VAL A 3 -9.64 -9.74 4.54
CA VAL A 3 -10.34 -10.97 4.99
C VAL A 3 -9.42 -11.86 5.84
N GLU A 4 -8.18 -12.03 5.40
CA GLU A 4 -7.20 -12.85 6.13
C GLU A 4 -6.90 -12.25 7.50
N HIS A 5 -6.67 -10.94 7.54
CA HIS A 5 -6.44 -10.19 8.78
C HIS A 5 -7.62 -10.31 9.74
N LEU A 6 -8.85 -10.05 9.28
CA LEU A 6 -10.04 -10.13 10.12
C LEU A 6 -10.36 -11.56 10.55
N ARG A 7 -9.99 -12.58 9.76
CA ARG A 7 -10.11 -13.99 10.18
C ARG A 7 -9.19 -14.29 11.37
N VAL A 8 -7.95 -13.81 11.33
CA VAL A 8 -7.01 -13.94 12.45
C VAL A 8 -7.54 -13.21 13.69
N GLU A 9 -8.05 -11.98 13.52
CA GLU A 9 -8.65 -11.23 14.62
C GLU A 9 -9.87 -11.96 15.20
N ALA A 10 -10.80 -12.43 14.36
CA ALA A 10 -11.98 -13.19 14.80
C ALA A 10 -11.59 -14.48 15.54
N GLY A 11 -10.61 -15.24 15.03
CA GLY A 11 -10.13 -16.45 15.67
C GLY A 11 -9.47 -16.21 17.04
N SER A 12 -8.89 -15.03 17.25
CA SER A 12 -8.30 -14.65 18.54
C SER A 12 -9.33 -14.34 19.63
N LEU A 13 -10.62 -14.23 19.29
CA LEU A 13 -11.72 -13.93 20.22
C LEU A 13 -12.35 -15.19 20.86
N GLY A 14 -11.94 -16.39 20.46
CA GLY A 14 -12.48 -17.64 21.01
C GLY A 14 -13.98 -17.80 20.78
N GLU A 15 -14.72 -18.29 21.77
CA GLU A 15 -16.18 -18.55 21.67
C GLU A 15 -17.01 -17.28 21.38
N GLU A 16 -16.51 -16.11 21.78
CA GLU A 16 -17.13 -14.79 21.51
C GLU A 16 -16.94 -14.35 20.04
N GLY A 17 -16.08 -15.03 19.28
CA GLY A 17 -15.76 -14.74 17.88
C GLY A 17 -16.85 -15.10 16.88
N LYS A 18 -17.94 -15.77 17.27
CA LYS A 18 -19.02 -16.20 16.34
C LYS A 18 -19.65 -15.02 15.60
N GLY A 19 -19.80 -13.87 16.26
CA GLY A 19 -20.27 -12.63 15.63
C GLY A 19 -19.26 -12.09 14.60
N ALA A 20 -17.98 -12.06 14.95
CA ALA A 20 -16.90 -11.64 14.06
C ALA A 20 -16.73 -12.59 12.85
N GLN A 21 -16.98 -13.89 13.03
CA GLN A 21 -16.95 -14.85 11.92
C GLN A 21 -18.00 -14.54 10.86
N ARG A 22 -19.20 -14.08 11.22
CA ARG A 22 -20.23 -13.66 10.25
C ARG A 22 -19.78 -12.50 9.37
N LEU A 23 -19.02 -11.55 9.92
CA LEU A 23 -18.40 -10.47 9.15
C LEU A 23 -17.39 -11.05 8.16
N VAL A 24 -16.52 -11.96 8.61
CA VAL A 24 -15.52 -12.61 7.73
C VAL A 24 -16.21 -13.34 6.59
N ASP A 25 -17.27 -14.10 6.88
CA ASP A 25 -18.03 -14.85 5.87
C ASP A 25 -18.68 -13.93 4.83
N GLU A 26 -19.19 -12.76 5.25
CA GLU A 26 -19.70 -11.75 4.30
C GLU A 26 -18.60 -11.22 3.38
N LEU A 27 -17.46 -10.83 3.95
CA LEU A 27 -16.35 -10.32 3.15
C LEU A 27 -15.79 -11.40 2.21
N GLU A 28 -15.90 -12.68 2.57
CA GLU A 28 -15.56 -13.80 1.70
C GLU A 28 -16.53 -13.96 0.52
N ARG A 29 -17.84 -13.78 0.75
CA ARG A 29 -18.84 -13.75 -0.33
C ARG A 29 -18.57 -12.61 -1.28
N GLU A 30 -18.42 -11.38 -0.77
CA GLU A 30 -18.10 -10.21 -1.59
C GLU A 30 -16.81 -10.40 -2.39
N ARG A 31 -15.78 -11.00 -1.79
CA ARG A 31 -14.53 -11.33 -2.49
C ARG A 31 -14.77 -12.32 -3.62
N THR A 32 -15.64 -13.30 -3.41
CA THR A 32 -15.98 -14.32 -4.42
C THR A 32 -16.72 -13.69 -5.59
N ASP A 33 -17.71 -12.83 -5.31
CA ASP A 33 -18.47 -12.11 -6.33
C ASP A 33 -17.57 -11.14 -7.11
N ALA A 34 -16.75 -10.35 -6.41
CA ALA A 34 -15.78 -9.45 -7.04
C ALA A 34 -14.76 -10.21 -7.90
N ARG A 35 -14.36 -11.42 -7.48
CA ARG A 35 -13.48 -12.28 -8.29
C ARG A 35 -14.19 -12.75 -9.55
N ALA A 36 -15.46 -13.15 -9.49
CA ALA A 36 -16.23 -13.55 -10.65
C ALA A 36 -16.35 -12.40 -11.66
N VAL A 37 -16.67 -11.20 -11.19
CA VAL A 37 -16.72 -9.97 -12.01
C VAL A 37 -15.36 -9.68 -12.66
N ALA A 38 -14.27 -9.76 -11.89
CA ALA A 38 -12.93 -9.55 -12.42
C ALA A 38 -12.56 -10.58 -13.50
N LEU A 39 -12.87 -11.86 -13.29
CA LEU A 39 -12.61 -12.92 -14.27
C LEU A 39 -13.43 -12.74 -15.55
N ALA A 40 -14.69 -12.35 -15.43
CA ALA A 40 -15.53 -12.02 -16.59
C ALA A 40 -14.90 -10.86 -17.39
N ALA A 41 -14.54 -9.76 -16.72
CA ALA A 41 -13.91 -8.61 -17.36
C ALA A 41 -12.56 -8.94 -18.03
N LEU A 42 -11.77 -9.85 -17.45
CA LEU A 42 -10.52 -10.35 -18.03
C LEU A 42 -10.74 -11.32 -19.21
N SER A 43 -11.97 -11.76 -19.44
CA SER A 43 -12.34 -12.63 -20.56
C SER A 43 -13.04 -11.87 -21.70
N GLU A 44 -13.25 -10.55 -21.54
CA GLU A 44 -13.87 -9.70 -22.56
C GLU A 44 -12.84 -9.26 -23.61
N ASP A 45 -13.32 -9.05 -24.85
CA ASP A 45 -12.53 -8.51 -25.97
C ASP A 45 -11.81 -7.21 -25.62
N ARG A 46 -12.41 -6.38 -24.76
CA ARG A 46 -11.79 -5.13 -24.28
C ARG A 46 -10.46 -5.37 -23.57
N TYR A 47 -10.35 -6.44 -22.80
CA TYR A 47 -9.10 -6.79 -22.10
C TYR A 47 -8.04 -7.28 -23.08
N PHE A 48 -8.40 -8.16 -24.01
CA PHE A 48 -7.48 -8.64 -25.03
C PHE A 48 -7.00 -7.50 -25.95
N ALA A 49 -7.90 -6.62 -26.39
CA ALA A 49 -7.54 -5.43 -27.16
C ALA A 49 -6.64 -4.44 -26.38
N LEU A 50 -6.67 -4.42 -25.05
CA LEU A 50 -5.70 -3.69 -24.25
C LEU A 50 -4.33 -4.38 -24.28
N LEU A 51 -4.28 -5.70 -24.15
CA LEU A 51 -3.04 -6.47 -24.23
C LEU A 51 -2.39 -6.35 -25.61
N ASP A 52 -3.17 -6.48 -26.68
CA ASP A 52 -2.70 -6.33 -28.06
C ASP A 52 -2.08 -4.95 -28.26
N ARG A 53 -2.78 -3.87 -27.84
CA ARG A 53 -2.21 -2.51 -27.91
C ARG A 53 -0.93 -2.33 -27.11
N LEU A 54 -0.78 -3.00 -25.95
CA LEU A 54 0.44 -2.95 -25.16
C LEU A 54 1.59 -3.73 -25.83
N GLN A 55 1.30 -4.87 -26.45
CA GLN A 55 2.28 -5.68 -27.19
C GLN A 55 2.71 -5.01 -28.50
N GLU A 56 1.75 -4.44 -29.23
CA GLU A 56 1.98 -3.70 -30.46
C GLU A 56 2.62 -2.33 -30.22
N SER A 57 2.55 -1.82 -28.98
CA SER A 57 3.34 -0.66 -28.58
C SER A 57 4.82 -1.04 -28.59
N ARG A 58 5.42 -1.00 -29.78
CA ARG A 58 6.87 -0.94 -29.93
C ARG A 58 7.35 0.21 -29.05
N ALA A 59 8.46 0.02 -28.36
CA ALA A 59 9.09 1.07 -27.56
C ALA A 59 8.99 2.39 -28.38
N PRO A 60 8.28 3.42 -27.87
CA PRO A 60 8.08 4.63 -28.64
C PRO A 60 9.45 5.08 -29.11
N ALA A 61 9.56 5.56 -30.35
CA ALA A 61 10.78 6.20 -30.82
C ALA A 61 11.10 7.27 -29.78
N LEU A 62 12.05 6.97 -28.88
CA LEU A 62 12.36 7.82 -27.74
C LEU A 62 12.77 9.14 -28.36
N ALA A 63 11.89 10.15 -28.28
CA ALA A 63 12.16 11.46 -28.84
C ALA A 63 13.54 11.88 -28.35
N ALA A 64 14.49 11.95 -29.29
CA ALA A 64 15.92 12.15 -29.10
C ALA A 64 16.39 12.03 -27.64
N ARG A 65 16.77 10.80 -27.23
CA ARG A 65 17.50 10.44 -25.99
C ARG A 65 17.55 11.57 -24.95
N THR A 66 16.61 11.57 -24.01
CA THR A 66 16.87 12.25 -22.74
C THR A 66 18.16 11.66 -22.16
N SER A 67 19.16 12.50 -21.92
CA SER A 67 20.47 12.09 -21.40
C SER A 67 20.43 11.55 -19.96
N SER A 68 19.26 11.57 -19.32
CA SER A 68 19.13 11.21 -17.91
C SER A 68 19.24 9.72 -17.67
N SER A 69 20.11 9.33 -16.74
CA SER A 69 20.23 7.94 -16.30
C SER A 69 19.02 7.51 -15.46
N LEU A 70 18.82 6.21 -15.28
CA LEU A 70 17.75 5.71 -14.42
C LEU A 70 17.97 6.12 -12.96
N ALA A 71 19.23 6.21 -12.53
CA ALA A 71 19.63 6.70 -11.22
C ALA A 71 19.26 8.19 -11.04
N GLU A 72 19.40 9.03 -12.06
CA GLU A 72 18.96 10.43 -12.02
C GLU A 72 17.43 10.56 -11.95
N LEU A 73 16.70 9.74 -12.71
CA LEU A 73 15.24 9.67 -12.65
C LEU A 73 14.75 9.22 -11.27
N TRP A 74 15.37 8.18 -10.71
CA TRP A 74 15.12 7.74 -9.34
C TRP A 74 15.39 8.85 -8.32
N TRP A 75 16.51 9.57 -8.45
CA TRP A 75 16.82 10.68 -7.56
C TRP A 75 15.78 11.81 -7.64
N ALA A 76 15.28 12.11 -8.84
CA ALA A 76 14.18 13.06 -9.03
C ALA A 76 12.89 12.61 -8.30
N GLU A 77 12.51 11.34 -8.42
CA GLU A 77 11.37 10.77 -7.68
C GLU A 77 11.57 10.79 -6.17
N LEU A 78 12.79 10.50 -5.69
CA LEU A 78 13.12 10.60 -4.27
C LEU A 78 13.01 12.05 -3.77
N ARG A 79 13.47 13.05 -4.53
CA ARG A 79 13.31 14.47 -4.17
C ARG A 79 11.84 14.88 -4.10
N ARG A 80 11.00 14.44 -5.05
CA ARG A 80 9.55 14.67 -5.01
C ARG A 80 8.92 14.02 -3.78
N THR A 81 9.39 12.82 -3.42
CA THR A 81 8.95 12.12 -2.21
C THR A 81 9.34 12.89 -0.96
N ARG A 82 10.59 13.38 -0.85
CA ARG A 82 11.03 14.20 0.29
C ARG A 82 10.15 15.43 0.51
N ARG A 83 9.88 16.18 -0.56
CA ARG A 83 8.99 17.36 -0.51
C ARG A 83 7.57 17.04 -0.03
N ALA A 84 7.07 15.83 -0.31
CA ALA A 84 5.78 15.39 0.22
C ALA A 84 5.85 15.11 1.72
N PHE A 85 6.92 14.46 2.18
CA PHE A 85 7.13 14.14 3.60
C PHE A 85 7.50 15.35 4.46
N GLU A 86 8.11 16.40 3.89
CA GLU A 86 8.37 17.68 4.57
C GLU A 86 7.09 18.38 5.05
N LYS A 87 5.95 18.06 4.43
CA LYS A 87 4.63 18.59 4.80
C LYS A 87 3.92 17.75 5.85
N LEU A 88 4.46 16.58 6.19
CA LEU A 88 3.83 15.66 7.12
C LEU A 88 4.29 15.91 8.55
N GLY A 89 3.37 15.73 9.48
CA GLY A 89 3.59 15.85 10.91
C GLY A 89 2.74 14.86 11.70
N PRO A 90 2.74 14.96 13.05
CA PRO A 90 1.93 14.12 13.92
C PRO A 90 0.44 14.11 13.55
N ASP A 91 -0.08 15.28 13.17
CA ASP A 91 -1.50 15.51 12.90
C ASP A 91 -1.87 15.35 11.41
N SER A 92 -0.97 14.81 10.59
CA SER A 92 -1.28 14.59 9.16
C SER A 92 -2.51 13.71 8.99
N SER A 93 -3.39 14.14 8.11
CA SER A 93 -4.61 13.44 7.77
C SER A 93 -4.33 12.09 7.10
N ASP A 94 -5.34 11.24 7.10
CA ASP A 94 -5.26 9.91 6.49
C ASP A 94 -5.04 9.98 4.96
N SER A 95 -5.62 10.99 4.30
CA SER A 95 -5.42 11.24 2.87
C SER A 95 -4.01 11.72 2.55
N GLU A 96 -3.39 12.56 3.40
CA GLU A 96 -2.00 12.99 3.25
C GLU A 96 -1.02 11.81 3.40
N LEU A 97 -1.24 10.95 4.40
CA LEU A 97 -0.43 9.74 4.58
C LEU A 97 -0.59 8.77 3.40
N HIS A 98 -1.80 8.64 2.85
CA HIS A 98 -2.06 7.84 1.65
C HIS A 98 -1.35 8.40 0.41
N ALA A 99 -1.43 9.71 0.19
CA ALA A 99 -0.74 10.39 -0.91
C ALA A 99 0.79 10.25 -0.81
N ALA A 100 1.33 10.37 0.41
CA ALA A 100 2.74 10.14 0.67
C ALA A 100 3.16 8.68 0.37
N ARG A 101 2.34 7.70 0.75
CA ARG A 101 2.55 6.29 0.42
C ARG A 101 2.68 6.05 -1.09
N ILE A 102 1.87 6.73 -1.91
CA ILE A 102 1.97 6.65 -3.38
C ILE A 102 3.34 7.16 -3.85
N ARG A 103 3.85 8.26 -3.27
CA ARG A 103 5.19 8.77 -3.59
C ARG A 103 6.29 7.79 -3.22
N VAL A 104 6.20 7.14 -2.06
CA VAL A 104 7.14 6.07 -1.67
C VAL A 104 7.09 4.90 -2.65
N LYS A 105 5.91 4.51 -3.16
CA LYS A 105 5.77 3.49 -4.21
C LYS A 105 6.50 3.87 -5.49
N ARG A 106 6.31 5.09 -5.96
CA ARG A 106 7.00 5.61 -7.16
C ARG A 106 8.51 5.61 -6.99
N ALA A 107 9.01 6.12 -5.86
CA ALA A 107 10.44 6.13 -5.57
C ALA A 107 11.03 4.70 -5.42
N ARG A 108 10.27 3.75 -4.84
CA ARG A 108 10.67 2.34 -4.78
C ARG A 108 10.80 1.75 -6.18
N TYR A 109 9.76 1.88 -7.02
CA TYR A 109 9.77 1.32 -8.37
C TYR A 109 10.86 1.93 -9.25
N ALA A 110 11.09 3.24 -9.16
CA ALA A 110 12.22 3.87 -9.85
C ALA A 110 13.57 3.31 -9.37
N GLY A 111 13.71 3.04 -8.06
CA GLY A 111 14.93 2.45 -7.50
C GLY A 111 15.13 0.99 -7.89
N GLU A 112 14.04 0.23 -8.04
CA GLU A 112 14.06 -1.15 -8.56
C GLU A 112 14.46 -1.17 -10.04
N LEU A 113 13.95 -0.24 -10.85
CA LEU A 113 14.36 -0.09 -12.26
C LEU A 113 15.83 0.33 -12.40
N ALA A 114 16.29 1.25 -11.55
CA ALA A 114 17.66 1.74 -11.53
C ALA A 114 18.64 0.80 -10.78
N ALA A 115 18.23 -0.42 -10.41
CA ALA A 115 19.02 -1.29 -9.53
C ALA A 115 20.43 -1.60 -10.07
N HIS A 116 20.59 -1.73 -11.40
CA HIS A 116 21.87 -1.98 -12.04
C HIS A 116 22.83 -0.77 -11.99
N GLU A 117 22.31 0.45 -11.93
CA GLU A 117 23.11 1.67 -11.79
C GLU A 117 23.41 1.99 -10.31
N LEU A 118 22.45 1.74 -9.40
CA LEU A 118 22.56 2.10 -7.98
C LEU A 118 23.29 1.06 -7.11
N GLY A 119 23.43 -0.17 -7.60
CA GLY A 119 24.09 -1.28 -6.92
C GLY A 119 23.56 -1.56 -5.51
N ARG A 120 24.46 -1.98 -4.60
CA ARG A 120 24.13 -2.35 -3.20
C ARG A 120 23.55 -1.17 -2.39
N ALA A 121 23.80 0.07 -2.79
CA ALA A 121 23.21 1.23 -2.11
C ALA A 121 21.72 1.35 -2.47
N GLY A 122 21.39 1.20 -3.75
CA GLY A 122 20.01 1.16 -4.25
C GLY A 122 19.18 0.03 -3.64
N GLU A 123 19.74 -1.18 -3.56
CA GLU A 123 19.07 -2.32 -2.92
C GLU A 123 18.69 -2.03 -1.46
N ARG A 124 19.60 -1.43 -0.69
CA ARG A 124 19.34 -1.02 0.69
C ARG A 124 18.29 0.08 0.79
N PHE A 125 18.22 0.97 -0.19
CA PHE A 125 17.14 1.94 -0.31
C PHE A 125 15.80 1.25 -0.58
N VAL A 126 15.71 0.37 -1.57
CA VAL A 126 14.49 -0.38 -1.92
C VAL A 126 13.96 -1.15 -0.71
N ASN A 127 14.84 -1.84 0.02
CA ASN A 127 14.48 -2.55 1.24
C ASN A 127 13.97 -1.61 2.36
N ALA A 128 14.49 -0.39 2.46
CA ALA A 128 13.94 0.61 3.36
C ALA A 128 12.58 1.15 2.89
N ALA A 129 12.38 1.26 1.58
CA ALA A 129 11.14 1.76 0.99
C ALA A 129 10.01 0.75 1.21
N LYS A 130 10.28 -0.56 1.07
CA LYS A 130 9.35 -1.65 1.42
C LYS A 130 8.89 -1.54 2.87
N ARG A 131 9.83 -1.44 3.83
CA ARG A 131 9.48 -1.27 5.25
C ARG A 131 8.60 -0.06 5.54
N LEU A 132 8.88 1.09 4.91
CA LEU A 132 8.02 2.26 5.07
C LEU A 132 6.63 2.04 4.43
N GLN A 133 6.58 1.37 3.27
CA GLN A 133 5.31 1.01 2.64
C GLN A 133 4.49 0.03 3.46
N ASP A 134 5.12 -0.89 4.19
CA ASP A 134 4.45 -1.82 5.10
C ASP A 134 3.82 -1.06 6.27
N VAL A 135 4.56 -0.10 6.86
CA VAL A 135 4.03 0.76 7.94
C VAL A 135 2.86 1.60 7.45
N LEU A 136 3.03 2.36 6.36
CA LEU A 136 1.95 3.17 5.79
C LEU A 136 0.80 2.31 5.24
N GLY A 137 1.11 1.08 4.82
CA GLY A 137 0.13 0.07 4.41
C GLY A 137 -0.73 -0.37 5.58
N ALA A 138 -0.13 -0.73 6.72
CA ALA A 138 -0.85 -1.10 7.94
C ALA A 138 -1.78 0.02 8.44
N HIS A 139 -1.38 1.29 8.29
CA HIS A 139 -2.23 2.43 8.57
C HIS A 139 -3.48 2.48 7.68
N GLN A 140 -3.28 2.35 6.36
CA GLN A 140 -4.37 2.35 5.39
C GLN A 140 -5.26 1.11 5.52
N ASP A 141 -4.69 -0.05 5.76
CA ASP A 141 -5.42 -1.31 5.94
C ASP A 141 -6.33 -1.24 7.17
N GLY A 142 -5.85 -0.63 8.27
CA GLY A 142 -6.67 -0.40 9.46
C GLY A 142 -7.84 0.55 9.21
N LEU A 143 -7.67 1.57 8.34
CA LEU A 143 -8.78 2.45 7.95
C LEU A 143 -9.87 1.70 7.20
N VAL A 144 -9.47 0.91 6.22
CA VAL A 144 -10.39 0.08 5.45
C VAL A 144 -11.06 -0.92 6.38
N ALA A 145 -10.32 -1.52 7.32
CA ALA A 145 -10.91 -2.43 8.30
C ALA A 145 -11.95 -1.73 9.19
N GLU A 146 -11.64 -0.55 9.74
CA GLU A 146 -12.59 0.25 10.53
C GLU A 146 -13.87 0.55 9.74
N GLU A 147 -13.75 0.99 8.49
CA GLU A 147 -14.88 1.27 7.60
C GLU A 147 -15.75 0.03 7.37
N ARG A 148 -15.13 -1.12 7.09
CA ARG A 148 -15.85 -2.38 6.84
C ARG A 148 -16.52 -2.92 8.10
N ILE A 149 -15.88 -2.79 9.27
CA ILE A 149 -16.48 -3.17 10.55
C ILE A 149 -17.67 -2.26 10.87
N ALA A 150 -17.51 -0.94 10.70
CA ALA A 150 -18.57 0.03 10.96
C ALA A 150 -19.79 -0.21 10.04
N ALA A 151 -19.56 -0.47 8.76
CA ALA A 151 -20.63 -0.79 7.80
C ALA A 151 -21.39 -2.09 8.14
N PHE A 152 -20.79 -2.98 8.93
CA PHE A 152 -21.39 -4.23 9.36
C PHE A 152 -21.84 -4.21 10.83
N ALA A 153 -21.67 -3.08 11.54
CA ALA A 153 -21.85 -2.99 12.98
C ALA A 153 -23.29 -3.35 13.42
N ASP A 154 -24.31 -2.98 12.65
CA ASP A 154 -25.72 -3.28 12.94
C ASP A 154 -26.03 -4.79 12.90
N ARG A 155 -25.14 -5.59 12.30
CA ARG A 155 -25.24 -7.07 12.21
C ARG A 155 -24.34 -7.77 13.22
N LEU A 156 -23.64 -7.01 14.07
CA LEU A 156 -22.75 -7.48 15.12
C LEU A 156 -23.31 -7.12 16.49
N GLU A 157 -22.89 -7.87 17.50
CA GLU A 157 -23.09 -7.43 18.88
C GLU A 157 -22.25 -6.17 19.13
N PRO A 158 -22.81 -5.12 19.78
CA PRO A 158 -22.09 -3.86 19.99
C PRO A 158 -20.72 -4.03 20.67
N ALA A 159 -20.60 -4.95 21.62
CA ALA A 159 -19.35 -5.26 22.31
C ALA A 159 -18.27 -5.77 21.33
N ILE A 160 -18.64 -6.66 20.41
CA ILE A 160 -17.73 -7.23 19.41
C ILE A 160 -17.32 -6.19 18.37
N ALA A 161 -18.28 -5.39 17.88
CA ALA A 161 -17.98 -4.31 16.94
C ALA A 161 -17.01 -3.28 17.56
N ASN A 162 -17.25 -2.86 18.80
CA ASN A 162 -16.37 -1.92 19.51
C ASN A 162 -14.98 -2.50 19.72
N LEU A 163 -14.87 -3.75 20.14
CA LEU A 163 -13.58 -4.41 20.34
C LEU A 163 -12.74 -4.47 19.05
N LEU A 164 -13.36 -4.87 17.93
CA LEU A 164 -12.67 -4.91 16.63
C LEU A 164 -12.23 -3.52 16.18
N LEU A 165 -13.10 -2.51 16.32
CA LEU A 165 -12.76 -1.11 16.00
C LEU A 165 -11.60 -0.60 16.85
N GLU A 166 -11.59 -0.88 18.16
CA GLU A 166 -10.50 -0.51 19.06
C GLU A 166 -9.15 -1.13 18.64
N ARG A 167 -9.15 -2.40 18.23
CA ARG A 167 -7.95 -3.08 17.75
C ARG A 167 -7.41 -2.47 16.45
N GLU A 168 -8.29 -2.15 15.50
CA GLU A 168 -7.88 -1.51 14.25
C GLU A 168 -7.37 -0.08 14.48
N ARG A 169 -8.01 0.68 15.37
CA ARG A 169 -7.51 2.00 15.81
C ARG A 169 -6.13 1.88 16.44
N ALA A 170 -5.92 0.91 17.32
CA ALA A 170 -4.62 0.66 17.94
C ALA A 170 -3.55 0.29 16.89
N ARG A 171 -3.91 -0.50 15.86
CA ARG A 171 -3.03 -0.84 14.75
C ARG A 171 -2.64 0.38 13.92
N ARG A 172 -3.61 1.21 13.55
CA ARG A 172 -3.39 2.51 12.86
C ARG A 172 -2.47 3.39 13.66
N GLU A 173 -2.73 3.53 14.94
CA GLU A 173 -1.96 4.40 15.82
C GLU A 173 -0.51 3.90 16.02
N ARG A 174 -0.30 2.57 16.09
CA ARG A 174 1.06 2.00 16.02
C ARG A 174 1.77 2.35 14.71
N ALA A 175 1.07 2.28 13.58
CA ALA A 175 1.63 2.66 12.29
C ALA A 175 1.93 4.17 12.19
N ARG A 176 1.05 5.02 12.75
CA ARG A 176 1.25 6.48 12.87
C ARG A 176 2.52 6.81 13.63
N ARG A 177 2.78 6.13 14.76
CA ARG A 177 4.02 6.32 15.52
C ARG A 177 5.27 5.78 14.84
N ALA A 178 5.13 4.74 14.01
CA ALA A 178 6.27 4.07 13.39
C ALA A 178 6.77 4.76 12.10
N TRP A 179 5.89 5.42 11.33
CA TRP A 179 6.27 5.95 10.02
C TRP A 179 7.39 6.99 10.06
N PRO A 180 7.51 7.91 11.06
CA PRO A 180 8.57 8.92 11.05
C PRO A 180 9.97 8.30 11.10
N ASN A 181 10.14 7.26 11.92
CA ASN A 181 11.40 6.52 12.02
C ASN A 181 11.70 5.71 10.75
N ALA A 182 10.68 5.08 10.17
CA ALA A 182 10.81 4.37 8.91
C ALA A 182 11.18 5.32 7.75
N TRP A 183 10.61 6.53 7.73
CA TRP A 183 10.95 7.59 6.79
C TRP A 183 12.39 8.07 6.96
N LYS A 184 12.83 8.40 8.18
CA LYS A 184 14.22 8.78 8.47
C LYS A 184 15.22 7.75 7.96
N LYS A 185 14.92 6.45 8.16
CA LYS A 185 15.75 5.35 7.66
C LYS A 185 15.76 5.29 6.13
N LEU A 186 14.61 5.42 5.48
CA LEU A 186 14.52 5.48 4.02
C LEU A 186 15.33 6.66 3.47
N GLU A 187 15.16 7.85 4.04
CA GLU A 187 15.82 9.06 3.59
C GLU A 187 17.34 8.94 3.69
N GLN A 188 17.85 8.41 4.82
CA GLN A 188 19.26 8.13 5.01
C GLN A 188 19.81 7.17 3.94
N ARG A 189 19.08 6.09 3.63
CA ARG A 189 19.48 5.15 2.56
C ARG A 189 19.47 5.80 1.20
N GLY A 190 18.47 6.65 0.93
CA GLY A 190 18.40 7.42 -0.30
C GLY A 190 19.57 8.40 -0.46
N ARG A 191 20.00 9.10 0.60
CA ARG A 191 21.19 9.98 0.55
C ARG A 191 22.47 9.21 0.22
N ARG A 192 22.61 7.98 0.72
CA ARG A 192 23.78 7.11 0.48
C ARG A 192 23.78 6.44 -0.89
N ALA A 193 22.64 6.41 -1.57
CA ALA A 193 22.50 5.86 -2.92
C ALA A 193 22.42 6.95 -3.98
N LYS A 194 22.69 8.21 -3.63
CA LYS A 194 22.66 9.34 -4.54
C LYS A 194 23.62 9.07 -5.72
N PRO A 195 23.20 9.30 -6.99
CA PRO A 195 24.06 9.18 -8.16
C PRO A 195 25.19 10.22 -8.13
#